data_AF-F6R0Q7-F1
#
_entry.id   AF-F6R0Q7-F1
#
_cell.length_a   1.000
_cell.length_b   1.000
_cell.length_c   1.000
_cell.angle_alpha   90.00
_cell.angle_beta   90.00
_cell.angle_gamma   90.00
#
_symmetry.space_group_name_H-M   'P 1'
#
loop_
_entity.id
_entity.type
_entity.pdbx_description
1 polymer ?
#
loop_
_entity_poly.entity_id
_entity_poly.type
_entity_poly.pdbx_seq_one_letter_code
_entity_poly.pdbx_strand_id
1 'polypeptide(L)'
;MSESTNSTPEKVVSQPEPEEIKTSNESIVEKSNEEPSNDVLTEQDLIVNSLSRAGVVTVKGGQVSFVSNDLLGQINSAASSQPSETASSLMELSPSSSTSDRMFKRKSNMPVVDGNVIDDLEKDCEKLSQSVDLVIQQMASKLDKISALSVGNIQTCSDTVNQMGLTVDQSVRTMYSLIAHAEELDDAMEPAYLIAAKIHKIKDVLSALESQVH
;
A
#
# COMPACT_ATOMS: atom_id res chain seq x y z
N MET A 1 -42.61 -42.37 52.45
CA MET A 1 -43.57 -41.40 51.93
C MET A 1 -42.76 -40.15 51.65
N SER A 2 -42.21 -39.99 50.44
CA SER A 2 -42.93 -39.58 49.20
C SER A 2 -43.16 -38.06 49.23
N GLU A 3 -42.75 -37.23 48.26
CA GLU A 3 -42.20 -37.50 46.92
C GLU A 3 -41.16 -36.45 46.48
N SER A 4 -40.34 -36.81 45.48
CA SER A 4 -39.40 -35.90 44.82
C SER A 4 -40.10 -35.08 43.73
N THR A 5 -39.90 -33.76 43.70
CA THR A 5 -40.19 -32.96 42.50
C THR A 5 -38.98 -32.95 41.57
N ASN A 6 -39.09 -33.68 40.46
CA ASN A 6 -38.09 -33.77 39.41
C ASN A 6 -37.90 -32.40 38.72
N SER A 7 -36.66 -31.93 38.63
CA SER A 7 -36.28 -30.77 37.79
C SER A 7 -35.65 -31.30 36.51
N THR A 8 -36.28 -31.01 35.36
CA THR A 8 -35.78 -31.40 34.02
C THR A 8 -35.51 -30.12 33.22
N PRO A 9 -34.31 -29.93 32.64
CA PRO A 9 -33.90 -28.65 32.08
C PRO A 9 -34.46 -28.40 30.66
N GLU A 10 -34.85 -27.16 30.38
CA GLU A 10 -35.13 -26.71 29.03
C GLU A 10 -33.87 -26.63 28.15
N LYS A 11 -34.07 -26.92 26.87
CA LYS A 11 -33.05 -27.01 25.85
C LYS A 11 -32.70 -25.62 25.31
N VAL A 12 -31.69 -24.97 25.89
CA VAL A 12 -31.11 -23.73 25.35
C VAL A 12 -30.59 -24.00 23.93
N VAL A 13 -31.18 -23.31 22.94
CA VAL A 13 -30.74 -23.39 21.54
C VAL A 13 -29.48 -22.54 21.37
N SER A 14 -28.43 -23.16 20.85
CA SER A 14 -27.10 -22.56 20.73
C SER A 14 -27.07 -21.38 19.77
N GLN A 15 -26.57 -20.24 20.25
CA GLN A 15 -25.98 -19.21 19.38
C GLN A 15 -24.57 -19.65 18.95
N PRO A 16 -24.15 -19.44 17.69
CA PRO A 16 -22.75 -19.54 17.31
C PRO A 16 -22.03 -18.20 17.59
N GLU A 17 -21.10 -18.19 18.55
CA GLU A 17 -20.15 -17.08 18.71
C GLU A 17 -19.07 -17.10 17.60
N PRO A 18 -18.54 -15.93 17.19
CA PRO A 18 -17.40 -15.85 16.28
C PRO A 18 -16.07 -16.10 17.01
N GLU A 19 -15.23 -16.99 16.47
CA GLU A 19 -13.92 -17.34 17.06
C GLU A 19 -12.89 -16.19 16.98
N GLU A 20 -12.15 -15.97 18.07
CA GLU A 20 -11.03 -15.03 18.11
C GLU A 20 -9.84 -15.50 17.26
N ILE A 21 -9.42 -14.69 16.28
CA ILE A 21 -8.17 -14.92 15.54
C ILE A 21 -6.98 -14.47 16.38
N LYS A 22 -6.29 -15.42 17.02
CA LYS A 22 -4.98 -15.18 17.65
C LYS A 22 -3.88 -15.14 16.59
N THR A 23 -3.37 -13.94 16.28
CA THR A 23 -2.16 -13.76 15.49
C THR A 23 -0.91 -14.13 16.32
N SER A 24 -0.47 -15.38 16.23
CA SER A 24 0.84 -15.80 16.70
C SER A 24 1.92 -15.27 15.75
N ASN A 25 2.82 -14.41 16.25
CA ASN A 25 4.01 -13.99 15.52
C ASN A 25 5.03 -15.14 15.51
N GLU A 26 5.16 -15.83 14.39
CA GLU A 26 6.15 -16.91 14.22
C GLU A 26 7.46 -16.36 13.65
N SER A 27 8.58 -16.67 14.30
CA SER A 27 9.91 -16.21 13.88
C SER A 27 10.47 -17.07 12.75
N ILE A 28 10.71 -16.48 11.58
CA ILE A 28 11.43 -17.16 10.50
C ILE A 28 12.93 -16.87 10.65
N VAL A 29 13.61 -17.80 11.33
CA VAL A 29 15.06 -17.98 11.20
C VAL A 29 15.27 -19.14 10.22
N GLU A 30 15.44 -18.83 8.94
CA GLU A 30 15.98 -19.81 7.98
C GLU A 30 17.47 -19.60 7.79
N LYS A 31 18.23 -20.59 8.28
CA LYS A 31 19.66 -20.76 8.06
C LYS A 31 19.83 -22.04 7.25
N SER A 32 20.20 -21.91 5.98
CA SER A 32 20.59 -23.04 5.12
C SER A 32 22.13 -23.10 5.05
N ASN A 33 22.68 -24.27 5.36
CA ASN A 33 24.11 -24.51 5.56
C ASN A 33 24.67 -25.44 4.47
N GLU A 34 26.01 -25.44 4.35
CA GLU A 34 26.89 -26.43 3.68
C GLU A 34 26.97 -26.39 2.13
N GLU A 35 28.12 -26.49 1.45
CA GLU A 35 29.55 -26.50 1.88
C GLU A 35 30.50 -26.04 0.70
N PRO A 36 31.85 -26.22 0.64
CA PRO A 36 32.74 -25.15 0.14
C PRO A 36 33.34 -25.38 -1.26
N SER A 37 33.72 -24.32 -1.99
CA SER A 37 34.61 -24.42 -3.17
C SER A 37 35.27 -23.10 -3.60
N ASN A 38 36.54 -22.92 -3.23
CA ASN A 38 37.57 -22.16 -3.97
C ASN A 38 37.26 -20.70 -4.39
N ASP A 39 36.95 -19.83 -3.44
CA ASP A 39 36.81 -18.39 -3.75
C ASP A 39 38.17 -17.68 -3.86
N VAL A 40 38.57 -17.40 -5.10
CA VAL A 40 39.35 -16.20 -5.40
C VAL A 40 38.43 -15.02 -5.11
N LEU A 41 38.63 -14.37 -3.95
CA LEU A 41 37.79 -13.23 -3.53
C LEU A 41 37.72 -12.17 -4.63
N THR A 42 36.55 -12.04 -5.26
CA THR A 42 36.26 -10.97 -6.20
C THR A 42 36.32 -9.63 -5.47
N GLU A 43 36.88 -8.58 -6.10
CA GLU A 43 37.00 -7.26 -5.44
C GLU A 43 35.65 -6.71 -4.94
N GLN A 44 34.56 -7.12 -5.58
CA GLN A 44 33.20 -6.74 -5.18
C GLN A 44 32.82 -7.29 -3.80
N ASP A 45 33.26 -8.50 -3.41
CA ASP A 45 32.95 -9.08 -2.10
C ASP A 45 33.70 -8.37 -0.97
N LEU A 46 34.94 -7.93 -1.24
CA LEU A 46 35.72 -7.10 -0.32
C LEU A 46 35.05 -5.73 -0.10
N ILE A 47 34.49 -5.14 -1.17
CA ILE A 47 33.75 -3.88 -1.10
C ILE A 47 32.43 -4.06 -0.33
N VAL A 48 31.64 -5.08 -0.67
CA VAL A 48 30.36 -5.38 0.00
C VAL A 48 30.57 -5.66 1.49
N ASN A 49 31.57 -6.46 1.87
CA ASN A 49 31.89 -6.77 3.26
C ASN A 49 32.41 -5.56 4.05
N SER A 50 33.14 -4.65 3.38
CA SER A 50 33.61 -3.41 4.02
C SER A 50 32.47 -2.42 4.25
N LEU A 51 31.55 -2.30 3.29
CA LEU A 51 30.41 -1.39 3.34
C LEU A 51 29.28 -1.92 4.25
N SER A 52 29.03 -3.24 4.28
CA SER A 52 27.96 -3.85 5.11
C SER A 52 28.14 -3.58 6.61
N ARG A 53 29.37 -3.29 7.05
CA ARG A 53 29.70 -2.90 8.43
C ARG A 53 29.33 -1.45 8.76
N ALA A 54 29.14 -0.58 7.77
CA ALA A 54 28.84 0.85 7.90
C ALA A 54 27.41 1.23 7.46
N GLY A 55 26.65 0.27 6.91
CA GLY A 55 25.34 0.49 6.32
C GLY A 55 24.79 -0.73 5.59
N VAL A 56 23.59 -0.59 5.05
CA VAL A 56 22.95 -1.61 4.21
C VAL A 56 23.51 -1.53 2.79
N VAL A 57 24.00 -2.65 2.27
CA VAL A 57 24.47 -2.77 0.88
C VAL A 57 23.46 -3.59 0.09
N THR A 58 23.12 -3.15 -1.12
CA THR A 58 22.27 -3.89 -2.06
C THR A 58 22.96 -3.95 -3.41
N VAL A 59 23.30 -5.15 -3.87
CA VAL A 59 23.90 -5.37 -5.19
C VAL A 59 22.82 -5.90 -6.13
N LYS A 60 22.57 -5.19 -7.24
CA LYS A 60 21.59 -5.61 -8.26
C LYS A 60 22.12 -5.30 -9.65
N GLY A 61 22.25 -6.33 -10.50
CA GLY A 61 22.64 -6.16 -11.91
C GLY A 61 24.00 -5.48 -12.13
N GLY A 62 24.97 -5.70 -11.23
CA GLY A 62 26.28 -5.06 -11.25
C GLY A 62 26.34 -3.66 -10.63
N GLN A 63 25.21 -3.08 -10.21
CA GLN A 63 25.17 -1.84 -9.43
C GLN A 63 25.22 -2.16 -7.94
N VAL A 64 26.13 -1.49 -7.20
CA VAL A 64 26.21 -1.52 -5.74
C VAL A 64 25.55 -0.26 -5.19
N SER A 65 24.45 -0.42 -4.47
CA SER A 65 23.81 0.64 -3.69
C SER A 65 24.21 0.52 -2.21
N PHE A 66 24.52 1.64 -1.57
CA PHE A 66 24.90 1.70 -0.15
C PHE A 66 24.09 2.77 0.58
N VAL A 67 23.49 2.39 1.70
CA VAL A 67 22.75 3.28 2.60
C VAL A 67 23.39 3.19 3.97
N SER A 68 24.05 4.26 4.42
CA SER A 68 24.70 4.26 5.74
C SER A 68 23.70 4.22 6.89
N ASN A 69 24.09 3.58 7.99
CA ASN A 69 23.30 3.49 9.22
C ASN A 69 23.04 4.87 9.88
N ASP A 70 23.92 5.86 9.64
CA ASP A 70 23.74 7.25 10.08
C ASP A 70 23.72 8.21 8.87
N LEU A 71 22.68 8.08 8.06
CA LEU A 71 22.48 8.93 6.89
C LEU A 71 22.27 10.42 7.27
N LEU A 72 21.62 10.68 8.40
CA LEU A 72 21.33 12.04 8.89
C LEU A 72 22.61 12.75 9.37
N GLY A 73 23.47 12.08 10.13
CA GLY A 73 24.77 12.62 10.54
C GLY A 73 25.69 12.89 9.34
N GLN A 74 25.70 12.01 8.35
CA GLN A 74 26.45 12.25 7.10
C GLN A 74 25.91 13.45 6.30
N ILE A 75 24.59 13.57 6.11
CA ILE A 75 23.99 14.70 5.40
C ILE A 75 24.30 16.02 6.10
N ASN A 76 24.20 16.08 7.43
CA ASN A 76 24.50 17.29 8.20
C ASN A 76 26.01 17.64 8.14
N SER A 77 26.89 16.64 8.14
CA SER A 77 28.34 16.83 7.99
C SER A 77 28.72 17.31 6.57
N ALA A 78 28.03 16.80 5.54
CA ALA A 78 28.19 17.26 4.17
C ALA A 78 27.65 18.69 3.97
N ALA A 79 26.52 19.04 4.60
CA ALA A 79 25.95 20.39 4.56
C ALA A 79 26.78 21.43 5.34
N SER A 80 27.48 21.01 6.41
CA SER A 80 28.41 21.86 7.18
C SER A 80 29.79 22.01 6.49
N SER A 81 30.09 21.18 5.49
CA SER A 81 31.29 21.30 4.67
C SER A 81 31.12 22.42 3.65
N GLN A 82 31.39 23.67 4.05
CA GLN A 82 31.45 24.79 3.12
C GLN A 82 32.40 24.50 1.94
N PRO A 83 32.07 24.93 0.72
CA PRO A 83 33.02 24.83 -0.40
C PRO A 83 34.28 25.63 -0.06
N SER A 84 35.45 25.00 -0.24
CA SER A 84 36.75 25.62 0.05
C SER A 84 36.96 26.86 -0.84
N GLU A 85 36.81 28.05 -0.26
CA GLU A 85 37.05 29.31 -0.95
C GLU A 85 38.54 29.55 -1.16
N THR A 86 39.07 29.08 -2.29
CA THR A 86 40.39 29.46 -2.81
C THR A 86 40.40 30.88 -3.42
N ALA A 87 39.65 31.81 -2.82
CA ALA A 87 39.48 33.19 -3.25
C ALA A 87 39.79 34.26 -2.16
N SER A 88 40.18 33.84 -0.95
CA SER A 88 40.59 34.77 0.13
C SER A 88 42.05 35.22 0.02
N SER A 89 42.39 35.90 -1.07
CA SER A 89 43.63 36.69 -1.17
C SER A 89 43.54 37.75 -2.27
N LEU A 90 42.93 38.91 -1.94
CA LEU A 90 43.19 40.27 -2.48
C LEU A 90 42.08 41.24 -2.02
N MET A 91 42.05 41.60 -0.73
CA MET A 91 41.29 42.77 -0.26
C MET A 91 42.00 43.53 0.86
N GLU A 92 43.22 43.98 0.58
CA GLU A 92 43.80 45.15 1.25
C GLU A 92 44.24 46.17 0.20
N LEU A 93 43.42 47.20 0.00
CA LEU A 93 43.78 48.37 -0.80
C LEU A 93 43.60 49.63 0.07
N SER A 94 44.68 50.04 0.74
CA SER A 94 44.81 51.42 1.20
C SER A 94 45.11 52.34 0.00
N PRO A 95 44.58 53.57 -0.05
CA PRO A 95 44.68 54.42 -1.22
C PRO A 95 46.03 55.18 -1.26
N SER A 96 46.88 54.88 -2.24
CA SER A 96 48.02 55.75 -2.56
C SER A 96 48.33 55.79 -4.06
N SER A 97 48.03 56.95 -4.64
CA SER A 97 48.67 57.61 -5.79
C SER A 97 49.22 56.78 -6.98
N SER A 98 48.74 57.17 -8.16
CA SER A 98 49.48 57.20 -9.44
C SER A 98 50.09 55.91 -10.00
N THR A 99 49.42 55.27 -10.97
CA THR A 99 50.00 54.68 -12.22
C THR A 99 48.93 54.04 -13.14
N SER A 100 47.77 54.68 -13.29
CA SER A 100 46.66 54.19 -14.11
C SER A 100 46.86 54.43 -15.62
N ASP A 101 47.77 53.69 -16.30
CA ASP A 101 47.73 53.60 -17.79
C ASP A 101 48.54 52.48 -18.48
N ARG A 102 49.10 51.47 -17.77
CA ARG A 102 50.06 50.52 -18.40
C ARG A 102 49.84 49.01 -18.22
N MET A 103 48.76 48.55 -17.59
CA MET A 103 48.53 47.08 -17.41
C MET A 103 47.55 46.41 -18.39
N PHE A 104 46.67 47.13 -19.08
CA PHE A 104 45.72 46.53 -20.05
C PHE A 104 46.30 46.30 -21.45
N LYS A 105 47.61 46.53 -21.67
CA LYS A 105 48.28 46.34 -22.97
C LYS A 105 49.07 45.03 -23.12
N ARG A 106 48.95 44.09 -22.17
CA ARG A 106 49.21 42.67 -22.51
C ARG A 106 48.03 42.16 -23.33
N LYS A 107 48.13 42.31 -24.66
CA LYS A 107 47.32 41.52 -25.59
C LYS A 107 47.53 40.05 -25.24
N SER A 108 46.56 39.44 -24.58
CA SER A 108 46.50 37.99 -24.48
C SER A 108 46.43 37.43 -25.90
N ASN A 109 47.22 36.39 -26.19
CA ASN A 109 47.00 35.54 -27.37
C ASN A 109 45.77 34.64 -27.14
N MET A 110 44.67 35.25 -26.71
CA MET A 110 43.35 34.63 -26.71
C MET A 110 42.90 34.64 -28.17
N PRO A 111 42.62 33.49 -28.81
CA PRO A 111 41.96 33.52 -30.11
C PRO A 111 40.63 34.27 -29.96
N VAL A 112 40.29 35.08 -30.96
CA VAL A 112 39.02 35.82 -30.96
C VAL A 112 37.90 34.79 -30.91
N VAL A 113 37.10 34.81 -29.85
CA VAL A 113 35.95 33.90 -29.71
C VAL A 113 34.95 34.26 -30.81
N ASP A 114 34.55 33.26 -31.59
CA ASP A 114 33.57 33.44 -32.65
C ASP A 114 32.18 33.72 -32.03
N GLY A 115 31.66 34.93 -32.25
CA GLY A 115 30.38 35.36 -31.70
C GLY A 115 29.21 34.47 -32.15
N ASN A 116 29.29 33.90 -33.36
CA ASN A 116 28.24 33.02 -33.87
C ASN A 116 28.06 31.77 -32.99
N VAL A 117 29.16 31.26 -32.40
CA VAL A 117 29.12 30.09 -31.50
C VAL A 117 28.49 30.44 -30.15
N ILE A 118 28.63 31.69 -29.70
CA ILE A 118 27.95 32.19 -28.49
C ILE A 118 26.46 32.35 -28.76
N ASP A 119 26.09 32.98 -29.87
CA ASP A 119 24.69 33.18 -30.26
C ASP A 119 23.94 31.84 -30.46
N ASP A 120 24.60 30.83 -31.02
CA ASP A 120 24.02 29.50 -31.19
C ASP A 120 23.92 28.72 -29.86
N LEU A 121 24.91 28.86 -28.97
CA LEU A 121 24.83 28.33 -27.61
C LEU A 121 23.71 28.99 -26.79
N GLU A 122 23.49 30.30 -26.95
CA GLU A 122 22.39 31.02 -26.32
C GLU A 122 21.03 30.50 -26.81
N LYS A 123 20.84 30.36 -28.13
CA LYS A 123 19.62 29.78 -28.72
C LYS A 123 19.37 28.34 -28.27
N ASP A 124 20.41 27.51 -28.17
CA ASP A 124 20.27 26.13 -27.73
C ASP A 124 20.00 26.02 -26.22
N CYS A 125 20.56 26.93 -25.41
CA CYS A 125 20.22 27.08 -24.00
C CYS A 125 18.75 27.54 -23.83
N GLU A 126 18.28 28.49 -24.65
CA GLU A 126 16.89 28.96 -24.63
C GLU A 126 15.90 27.84 -24.98
N LYS A 127 16.16 27.08 -26.07
CA LYS A 127 15.38 25.89 -26.45
C LYS A 127 15.38 24.84 -25.33
N LEU A 128 16.53 24.62 -24.68
CA LEU A 128 16.64 23.69 -23.57
C LEU A 128 15.79 24.14 -22.36
N SER A 129 15.83 25.43 -22.00
CA SER A 129 14.98 25.98 -20.94
C SER A 129 13.51 25.78 -21.26
N GLN A 130 13.06 26.19 -22.46
CA GLN A 130 11.66 26.04 -22.89
C GLN A 130 11.20 24.57 -22.89
N SER A 131 12.09 23.64 -23.27
CA SER A 131 11.82 22.20 -23.23
C SER A 131 11.69 21.67 -21.79
N VAL A 132 12.57 22.11 -20.88
CA VAL A 132 12.51 21.76 -19.45
C VAL A 132 11.24 22.32 -18.81
N ASP A 133 10.88 23.57 -19.08
CA ASP A 133 9.64 24.20 -18.58
C ASP A 133 8.40 23.43 -19.05
N LEU A 134 8.36 23.01 -20.32
CA LEU A 134 7.28 22.18 -20.87
C LEU A 134 7.20 20.82 -20.14
N VAL A 135 8.32 20.15 -19.89
CA VAL A 135 8.36 18.87 -19.17
C VAL A 135 7.90 19.04 -17.71
N ILE A 136 8.30 20.11 -17.03
CA ILE A 136 7.86 20.44 -15.66
C ILE A 136 6.34 20.63 -15.62
N GLN A 137 5.77 21.44 -16.53
CA GLN A 137 4.33 21.66 -16.62
C GLN A 137 3.56 20.36 -16.92
N GLN A 138 4.07 19.51 -17.82
CA GLN A 138 3.48 18.21 -18.12
C GLN A 138 3.55 17.25 -16.92
N MET A 139 4.65 17.25 -16.17
CA MET A 139 4.79 16.40 -14.98
C MET A 139 3.86 16.86 -13.86
N ALA A 140 3.74 18.17 -13.60
CA ALA A 140 2.78 18.74 -12.66
C ALA A 140 1.34 18.31 -13.02
N SER A 141 0.90 18.52 -14.27
CA SER A 141 -0.43 18.11 -14.73
C SER A 141 -0.68 16.60 -14.62
N LYS A 142 0.35 15.76 -14.77
CA LYS A 142 0.24 14.31 -14.55
C LYS A 142 0.13 13.97 -13.07
N LEU A 143 0.89 14.62 -12.20
CA LEU A 143 0.80 14.45 -10.75
C LEU A 143 -0.57 14.88 -10.21
N ASP A 144 -1.12 15.99 -10.69
CA ASP A 144 -2.48 16.44 -10.35
C ASP A 144 -3.53 15.38 -10.72
N LYS A 145 -3.43 14.81 -11.92
CA LYS A 145 -4.32 13.74 -12.39
C LYS A 145 -4.18 12.46 -11.55
N ILE A 146 -2.96 12.06 -11.20
CA ILE A 146 -2.70 10.90 -10.34
C ILE A 146 -3.26 11.13 -8.94
N SER A 147 -3.10 12.33 -8.37
CA SER A 147 -3.66 12.73 -7.09
C SER A 147 -5.20 12.67 -7.11
N ALA A 148 -5.82 13.27 -8.13
CA ALA A 148 -7.28 13.23 -8.32
C ALA A 148 -7.82 11.79 -8.48
N LEU A 149 -7.12 10.93 -9.22
CA LEU A 149 -7.47 9.51 -9.35
C LEU A 149 -7.34 8.75 -8.01
N SER A 150 -6.31 9.03 -7.21
CA SER A 150 -6.14 8.42 -5.88
C SER A 150 -7.28 8.82 -4.93
N VAL A 151 -7.67 10.10 -4.91
CA VAL A 151 -8.83 10.59 -4.16
C VAL A 151 -10.13 9.93 -4.66
N GLY A 152 -10.31 9.84 -5.98
CA GLY A 152 -11.46 9.16 -6.59
C GLY A 152 -11.56 7.67 -6.23
N ASN A 153 -10.43 6.96 -6.15
CA ASN A 153 -10.39 5.56 -5.73
C ASN A 153 -10.82 5.39 -4.26
N ILE A 154 -10.34 6.26 -3.37
CA ILE A 154 -10.74 6.26 -1.95
C ILE A 154 -12.24 6.52 -1.82
N GLN A 155 -12.77 7.52 -2.54
CA GLN A 155 -14.20 7.82 -2.55
C GLN A 155 -15.03 6.64 -3.06
N THR A 156 -14.65 6.06 -4.21
CA THR A 156 -15.34 4.91 -4.80
C THR A 156 -15.35 3.69 -3.87
N CYS A 157 -14.25 3.45 -3.15
CA CYS A 157 -14.17 2.40 -2.13
C CYS A 157 -15.13 2.68 -0.96
N SER A 158 -15.12 3.91 -0.42
CA SER A 158 -16.03 4.35 0.64
C SER A 158 -17.49 4.19 0.25
N ASP A 159 -17.86 4.64 -0.96
CA ASP A 159 -19.24 4.56 -1.47
C ASP A 159 -19.68 3.10 -1.67
N THR A 160 -18.80 2.25 -2.20
CA THR A 160 -19.07 0.82 -2.40
C THR A 160 -19.27 0.09 -1.08
N VAL A 161 -18.41 0.35 -0.08
CA VAL A 161 -18.53 -0.24 1.26
C VAL A 161 -19.81 0.22 1.97
N ASN A 162 -20.15 1.51 1.85
CA ASN A 162 -21.40 2.04 2.39
C ASN A 162 -22.64 1.39 1.73
N GLN A 163 -22.65 1.29 0.39
CA GLN A 163 -23.73 0.64 -0.34
C GLN A 163 -23.85 -0.86 -0.02
N MET A 164 -22.73 -1.55 0.17
CA MET A 164 -22.72 -2.94 0.62
C MET A 164 -23.31 -3.07 2.03
N GLY A 165 -22.96 -2.18 2.96
CA GLY A 165 -23.55 -2.11 4.30
C GLY A 165 -25.07 -1.98 4.27
N LEU A 166 -25.60 -1.02 3.50
CA LEU A 166 -27.04 -0.84 3.29
C LEU A 166 -27.71 -2.07 2.65
N THR A 167 -27.02 -2.74 1.72
CA THR A 167 -27.55 -3.92 1.02
C THR A 167 -27.63 -5.15 1.94
N VAL A 168 -26.63 -5.35 2.81
CA VAL A 168 -26.61 -6.42 3.82
C VAL A 168 -27.64 -6.15 4.93
N ASP A 169 -27.75 -4.92 5.41
CA ASP A 169 -28.79 -4.50 6.35
C ASP A 169 -30.21 -4.76 5.77
N GLN A 170 -30.41 -4.48 4.48
CA GLN A 170 -31.65 -4.82 3.79
C GLN A 170 -31.87 -6.33 3.62
N SER A 171 -30.81 -7.14 3.41
CA SER A 171 -30.95 -8.59 3.31
C SER A 171 -31.32 -9.22 4.66
N VAL A 172 -30.76 -8.72 5.76
CA VAL A 172 -31.14 -9.10 7.13
C VAL A 172 -32.61 -8.78 7.40
N ARG A 173 -33.07 -7.55 7.11
CA ARG A 173 -34.52 -7.21 7.21
C ARG A 173 -35.40 -8.13 6.39
N THR A 174 -34.99 -8.45 5.16
CA THR A 174 -35.75 -9.33 4.26
C THR A 174 -35.82 -10.76 4.80
N MET A 175 -34.74 -11.25 5.44
CA MET A 175 -34.71 -12.56 6.10
C MET A 175 -35.68 -12.62 7.29
N TYR A 176 -35.69 -11.61 8.17
CA TYR A 176 -36.66 -11.53 9.27
C TYR A 176 -38.11 -11.45 8.77
N SER A 177 -38.37 -10.69 7.70
CA SER A 177 -39.69 -10.65 7.07
C SER A 177 -40.12 -12.00 6.50
N LEU A 178 -39.20 -12.75 5.90
CA LEU A 178 -39.47 -14.09 5.36
C LEU A 178 -39.79 -15.09 6.47
N ILE A 179 -39.08 -15.03 7.61
CA ILE A 179 -39.37 -15.87 8.78
C ILE A 179 -40.78 -15.59 9.31
N ALA A 180 -41.15 -14.32 9.49
CA ALA A 180 -42.49 -13.95 9.95
C ALA A 180 -43.60 -14.44 9.00
N HIS A 181 -43.39 -14.35 7.68
CA HIS A 181 -44.35 -14.89 6.70
C HIS A 181 -44.37 -16.42 6.63
N ALA A 182 -43.29 -17.11 7.01
CA ALA A 182 -43.28 -18.56 7.12
C ALA A 182 -44.07 -19.04 8.34
N GLU A 183 -43.96 -18.35 9.48
CA GLU A 183 -44.77 -18.58 10.68
C GLU A 183 -46.27 -18.30 10.40
N GLU A 184 -46.59 -17.16 9.79
CA GLU A 184 -47.96 -16.80 9.37
C GLU A 184 -48.57 -17.83 8.40
N LEU A 185 -47.77 -18.41 7.51
CA LEU A 185 -48.21 -19.45 6.58
C LEU A 185 -48.46 -20.80 7.27
N ASP A 186 -47.65 -21.18 8.26
CA ASP A 186 -47.83 -22.44 9.01
C ASP A 186 -49.12 -22.40 9.84
N ASP A 187 -49.35 -21.28 10.55
CA ASP A 187 -50.62 -21.01 11.25
C ASP A 187 -51.82 -21.07 10.29
N ALA A 188 -51.70 -20.44 9.10
CA ALA A 188 -52.74 -20.47 8.07
C ALA A 188 -52.95 -21.88 7.46
N MET A 189 -52.00 -22.80 7.61
CA MET A 189 -52.09 -24.18 7.12
C MET A 189 -52.74 -25.17 8.10
N GLU A 190 -52.96 -24.81 9.37
CA GLU A 190 -53.62 -25.70 10.36
C GLU A 190 -54.92 -26.38 9.83
N PRO A 191 -55.86 -25.68 9.15
CA PRO A 191 -57.07 -26.30 8.62
C PRO A 191 -56.80 -27.36 7.55
N ALA A 192 -55.72 -27.22 6.77
CA ALA A 192 -55.34 -28.18 5.73
C ALA A 192 -54.86 -29.49 6.35
N TYR A 193 -54.02 -29.43 7.39
CA TYR A 193 -53.58 -30.61 8.14
C TYR A 193 -54.77 -31.35 8.78
N LEU A 194 -55.75 -30.62 9.34
CA LEU A 194 -56.97 -31.20 9.89
C LEU A 194 -57.83 -31.94 8.84
N ILE A 195 -57.89 -31.42 7.61
CA ILE A 195 -58.60 -32.09 6.49
C ILE A 195 -57.84 -33.35 6.06
N ALA A 196 -56.51 -33.28 5.91
CA ALA A 196 -55.69 -34.45 5.56
C ALA A 196 -55.85 -35.60 6.58
N ALA A 197 -55.83 -35.29 7.88
CA ALA A 197 -56.07 -36.26 8.95
C ALA A 197 -57.47 -36.91 8.87
N LYS A 198 -58.51 -36.15 8.54
CA LYS A 198 -59.87 -36.68 8.33
C LYS A 198 -59.93 -37.63 7.13
N ILE A 199 -59.28 -37.29 6.03
CA ILE A 199 -59.20 -38.15 4.83
C ILE A 199 -58.48 -39.46 5.15
N HIS A 200 -57.35 -39.41 5.87
CA HIS A 200 -56.64 -40.62 6.30
C HIS A 200 -57.53 -41.52 7.17
N LYS A 201 -58.25 -40.94 8.15
CA LYS A 201 -59.19 -41.70 8.98
C LYS A 201 -60.32 -42.36 8.19
N ILE A 202 -60.85 -41.70 7.16
CA ILE A 202 -61.85 -42.29 6.25
C ILE A 202 -61.25 -43.48 5.49
N LYS A 203 -60.02 -43.32 4.95
CA LYS A 203 -59.30 -44.39 4.25
C LYS A 203 -59.05 -45.60 5.15
N ASP A 204 -58.62 -45.39 6.39
CA ASP A 204 -58.35 -46.50 7.32
C ASP A 204 -59.63 -47.26 7.72
N VAL A 205 -60.76 -46.55 7.91
CA VAL A 205 -62.08 -47.17 8.13
C VAL A 205 -62.55 -47.94 6.90
N LEU A 206 -62.30 -47.41 5.70
CA LEU A 206 -62.63 -48.09 4.44
C LEU A 206 -61.84 -49.40 4.31
N SER A 207 -60.53 -49.40 4.57
CA SER A 207 -59.70 -50.61 4.53
C SER A 207 -60.09 -51.64 5.59
N ALA A 208 -60.52 -51.20 6.78
CA ALA A 208 -61.02 -52.12 7.81
C ALA A 208 -62.34 -52.81 7.36
N LEU A 209 -63.25 -52.07 6.74
CA LEU A 209 -64.49 -52.62 6.16
C LEU A 209 -64.18 -53.60 5.01
N GLU A 210 -63.28 -53.23 4.11
CA GLU A 210 -62.84 -54.10 3.00
C GLU A 210 -62.26 -55.42 3.52
N SER A 211 -61.46 -55.38 4.60
CA SER A 211 -60.89 -56.57 5.26
C SER A 211 -61.90 -57.44 6.02
N GLN A 212 -63.15 -56.98 6.23
CA GLN A 212 -64.25 -57.78 6.80
C GLN A 212 -65.21 -58.35 5.74
N VAL A 213 -65.05 -57.94 4.47
CA VAL A 213 -65.91 -58.34 3.33
C VAL A 213 -65.22 -59.39 2.44
N HIS A 214 -63.98 -59.76 2.76
CA HIS A 214 -63.24 -60.91 2.23
C HIS A 214 -62.96 -61.93 3.33
#